data_AF-A0A0F8YF86-F1
#
_entry.id   AF-A0A0F8YF86-F1
#
_cell.length_a   1.000
_cell.length_b   1.000
_cell.length_c   1.000
_cell.angle_alpha   90.00
_cell.angle_beta   90.00
_cell.angle_gamma   90.00
#
_symmetry.space_group_name_H-M   'P 1'
#
loop_
_entity.id
_entity.type
_entity.pdbx_description
1 polymer ?
#
loop_
_entity_poly.entity_id
_entity_poly.type
_entity_poly.pdbx_seq_one_letter_code
_entity_poly.pdbx_strand_id
1 'polypeptide(L)'
;MDTISIKTRDSYNVYLGKGILQGLPGLLNDTSYEAISGRNLIYIVTDRNVSRHYLKGIISGLKKNGYKIKYSVFSPGEALKNHQSLFKLLQTMVKRGLTRDSAVIGLGGGVIGDFSGFAASIYMRGCGFIQIPTTLLAQVDSSVGGKVGINLKAGKNLVGSFYNPVFVLSDISTLHTLEAREIICGLAEIIKSGLIFSKELFEDVLDFFRD
;
A
#
# COMPACT_ATOMS: atom_id res chain seq x y z
N MET A 1 -11.45 -6.29 -13.60
CA MET A 1 -10.20 -5.89 -12.92
C MET A 1 -9.39 -5.23 -14.00
N ASP A 2 -9.16 -3.94 -13.85
CA ASP A 2 -8.39 -3.14 -14.80
C ASP A 2 -6.94 -3.11 -14.37
N THR A 3 -6.04 -2.87 -15.31
CA THR A 3 -4.59 -2.79 -15.04
C THR A 3 -4.05 -1.52 -15.65
N ILE A 4 -3.38 -0.71 -14.82
CA ILE A 4 -2.64 0.47 -15.25
C ILE A 4 -1.16 0.17 -15.08
N SER A 5 -0.40 0.17 -16.18
CA SER A 5 1.05 0.00 -16.13
C SER A 5 1.74 1.34 -15.92
N ILE A 6 2.43 1.47 -14.78
CA ILE A 6 3.20 2.67 -14.43
C ILE A 6 4.62 2.52 -14.98
N LYS A 7 4.96 3.34 -15.97
CA LYS A 7 6.29 3.37 -16.57
C LYS A 7 7.22 4.26 -15.76
N THR A 8 8.09 3.65 -14.97
CA THR A 8 9.23 4.32 -14.33
C THR A 8 10.51 3.55 -14.64
N ARG A 9 11.63 3.90 -13.99
CA ARG A 9 12.87 3.11 -14.07
C ARG A 9 12.61 1.63 -13.76
N ASP A 10 11.83 1.36 -12.72
CA ASP A 10 11.34 0.02 -12.37
C ASP A 10 9.81 0.05 -12.53
N SER A 11 9.33 -0.44 -13.67
CA SER A 11 7.90 -0.39 -14.00
C SER A 11 7.10 -1.40 -13.17
N TYR A 12 5.88 -1.03 -12.78
CA TYR A 12 4.98 -1.88 -12.02
C TYR A 12 3.53 -1.67 -12.45
N ASN A 13 2.66 -2.61 -12.06
CA ASN A 13 1.24 -2.54 -12.37
C ASN A 13 0.44 -2.08 -11.16
N VAL A 14 -0.60 -1.29 -11.43
CA VAL A 14 -1.70 -1.01 -10.50
C VAL A 14 -2.91 -1.82 -10.97
N TYR A 15 -3.32 -2.79 -10.16
CA TYR A 15 -4.54 -3.58 -10.38
C TYR A 15 -5.70 -2.88 -9.68
N LEU A 16 -6.72 -2.50 -10.45
CA LEU A 16 -7.90 -1.76 -9.98
C LEU A 16 -9.15 -2.61 -10.14
N GLY A 17 -10.07 -2.55 -9.18
CA GLY A 17 -11.36 -3.21 -9.32
C GLY A 17 -12.14 -3.35 -8.03
N LYS A 18 -13.29 -4.02 -8.13
CA LYS A 18 -14.18 -4.29 -7.01
C LYS A 18 -14.06 -5.74 -6.59
N GLY A 19 -13.73 -5.97 -5.32
CA GLY A 19 -13.63 -7.30 -4.71
C GLY A 19 -12.48 -8.06 -5.32
N ILE A 20 -11.32 -7.44 -5.42
CA ILE A 20 -10.11 -8.04 -6.00
C ILE A 20 -9.08 -8.42 -4.93
N LEU A 21 -9.30 -8.07 -3.66
CA LEU A 21 -8.45 -8.53 -2.55
C LEU A 21 -8.33 -10.07 -2.48
N GLN A 22 -9.41 -10.81 -2.80
CA GLN A 22 -9.34 -12.27 -2.82
C GLN A 22 -8.45 -12.83 -3.95
N GLY A 23 -8.16 -12.03 -4.98
CA GLY A 23 -7.27 -12.39 -6.09
C GLY A 23 -5.79 -12.26 -5.75
N LEU A 24 -5.43 -11.68 -4.59
CA LEU A 24 -4.04 -11.46 -4.18
C LEU A 24 -3.15 -12.71 -4.31
N PRO A 25 -3.54 -13.93 -3.90
CA PRO A 25 -2.70 -15.11 -4.08
C PRO A 25 -2.35 -15.40 -5.54
N GLY A 26 -3.26 -15.15 -6.49
CA GLY A 26 -3.01 -15.31 -7.93
C GLY A 26 -1.97 -14.32 -8.41
N LEU A 27 -2.14 -13.03 -8.06
CA LEU A 27 -1.19 -11.98 -8.43
C LEU A 27 0.23 -12.22 -7.89
N LEU A 28 0.33 -12.80 -6.69
CA LEU A 28 1.63 -13.17 -6.11
C LEU A 28 2.30 -14.34 -6.84
N ASN A 29 1.54 -15.23 -7.48
CA ASN A 29 2.12 -16.31 -8.31
C ASN A 29 2.56 -15.79 -9.68
N ASP A 30 1.81 -14.83 -10.25
CA ASP A 30 2.06 -14.29 -11.60
C ASP A 30 3.15 -13.20 -11.62
N THR A 31 3.46 -12.66 -10.44
CA THR A 31 4.80 -12.31 -9.95
C THR A 31 6.06 -12.62 -10.77
N SER A 32 6.60 -11.73 -11.61
CA SER A 32 8.00 -11.87 -12.09
C SER A 32 9.05 -11.69 -10.97
N TYR A 33 8.65 -11.20 -9.79
CA TYR A 33 9.54 -11.08 -8.65
C TYR A 33 9.76 -12.46 -8.00
N GLU A 34 10.84 -13.14 -8.39
CA GLU A 34 11.16 -14.53 -7.99
C GLU A 34 11.12 -14.78 -6.47
N ALA A 35 11.55 -13.78 -5.71
CA ALA A 35 11.50 -13.81 -4.25
C ALA A 35 10.06 -13.97 -3.71
N ILE A 36 9.04 -13.46 -4.41
CA ILE A 36 7.63 -13.62 -4.01
C ILE A 36 7.04 -14.93 -4.58
N SER A 37 7.35 -15.29 -5.83
CA SER A 37 6.79 -16.48 -6.48
C SER A 37 7.26 -17.79 -5.81
N GLY A 38 8.45 -17.79 -5.20
CA GLY A 38 8.96 -18.89 -4.38
C GLY A 38 8.21 -19.15 -3.05
N ARG A 39 7.10 -18.43 -2.78
CA ARG A 39 6.30 -18.52 -1.54
C ARG A 39 7.13 -18.24 -0.27
N ASN A 40 8.08 -17.32 -0.36
CA ASN A 40 8.81 -16.83 0.79
C ASN A 40 7.88 -16.09 1.76
N LEU A 41 8.43 -15.74 2.93
CA LEU A 41 7.66 -15.11 3.99
C LEU A 41 7.09 -13.77 3.53
N ILE A 42 5.78 -13.60 3.70
CA ILE A 42 5.09 -12.33 3.52
C ILE A 42 4.82 -11.71 4.89
N TYR A 43 5.16 -10.43 5.01
CA TYR A 43 5.00 -9.64 6.22
C TYR A 43 4.02 -8.50 6.02
N ILE A 44 2.85 -8.59 6.64
CA ILE A 44 1.82 -7.57 6.51
C ILE A 44 2.01 -6.49 7.58
N VAL A 45 2.10 -5.24 7.15
CA VAL A 45 2.08 -4.05 8.01
C VAL A 45 0.75 -3.34 7.83
N THR A 46 0.04 -3.11 8.92
CA THR A 46 -1.29 -2.48 8.90
C THR A 46 -1.55 -1.72 10.19
N ASP A 47 -2.66 -0.97 10.25
CA ASP A 47 -3.14 -0.32 11.47
C ASP A 47 -4.40 -1.02 12.03
N ARG A 48 -4.79 -0.64 13.25
CA ARG A 48 -5.97 -1.22 13.93
C ARG A 48 -7.27 -1.05 13.13
N ASN A 49 -7.50 0.09 12.49
CA ASN A 49 -8.75 0.40 11.78
C ASN A 49 -8.90 -0.50 10.55
N VAL A 50 -7.82 -0.75 9.83
CA VAL A 50 -7.81 -1.58 8.62
C VAL A 50 -7.78 -3.06 8.98
N SER A 51 -7.05 -3.42 10.05
CA SER A 51 -6.88 -4.82 10.45
C SER A 51 -8.19 -5.53 10.81
N ARG A 52 -9.13 -4.82 11.46
CA ARG A 52 -10.44 -5.36 11.87
C ARG A 52 -11.32 -5.78 10.69
N HIS A 53 -11.10 -5.20 9.51
CA HIS A 53 -11.90 -5.47 8.32
C HIS A 53 -11.22 -6.48 7.38
N TYR A 54 -9.93 -6.32 7.08
CA TYR A 54 -9.32 -6.99 5.93
C TYR A 54 -8.25 -8.02 6.28
N LEU A 55 -7.56 -7.88 7.42
CA LEU A 55 -6.37 -8.67 7.74
C LEU A 55 -6.67 -10.17 7.84
N LYS A 56 -7.76 -10.55 8.52
CA LYS A 56 -8.14 -11.96 8.70
C LYS A 56 -8.41 -12.65 7.36
N GLY A 57 -9.16 -11.97 6.47
CA GLY A 57 -9.48 -12.48 5.14
C GLY A 57 -8.23 -12.69 4.28
N ILE A 58 -7.35 -11.69 4.24
CA ILE A 58 -6.08 -11.75 3.49
C ILE A 58 -5.18 -12.87 4.02
N ILE A 59 -4.97 -12.96 5.34
CA ILE A 59 -4.16 -14.03 5.94
C ILE A 59 -4.73 -15.41 5.59
N SER A 60 -6.05 -15.58 5.71
CA SER A 60 -6.71 -16.85 5.39
C SER A 60 -6.53 -17.22 3.91
N GLY A 61 -6.76 -16.28 2.99
CA GLY A 61 -6.59 -16.48 1.55
C GLY A 61 -5.15 -16.87 1.20
N LEU A 62 -4.16 -16.14 1.72
CA LEU A 62 -2.75 -16.42 1.46
C LEU A 62 -2.29 -17.75 2.06
N LYS A 63 -2.68 -18.07 3.30
CA LYS A 63 -2.31 -19.36 3.93
C LYS A 63 -2.89 -20.56 3.20
N LYS A 64 -4.15 -20.47 2.73
CA LYS A 64 -4.77 -21.52 1.89
C LYS A 64 -4.00 -21.78 0.60
N ASN A 65 -3.26 -20.79 0.11
CA ASN A 65 -2.40 -20.88 -1.07
C ASN A 65 -0.93 -21.17 -0.74
N GLY A 66 -0.63 -21.59 0.50
CA GLY A 66 0.69 -22.07 0.90
C GLY A 66 1.71 -20.99 1.28
N TYR A 67 1.31 -19.72 1.40
CA TYR A 67 2.22 -18.66 1.84
C TYR A 67 2.44 -18.67 3.35
N LYS A 68 3.68 -18.42 3.77
CA LYS A 68 4.03 -18.17 5.17
C LYS A 68 3.76 -16.70 5.49
N ILE A 69 2.86 -16.44 6.45
CA ILE A 69 2.44 -15.07 6.78
C ILE A 69 2.79 -14.71 8.22
N LYS A 70 3.37 -13.52 8.41
CA LYS A 70 3.51 -12.81 9.68
C LYS A 70 2.98 -11.38 9.52
N TYR A 71 2.73 -10.68 10.61
CA TYR A 71 2.19 -9.32 10.54
C TYR A 71 2.51 -8.49 11.77
N SER A 72 2.36 -7.17 11.63
CA SER A 72 2.31 -6.20 12.73
C SER A 72 1.14 -5.25 12.54
N VAL A 73 0.41 -5.02 13.63
CA VAL A 73 -0.69 -4.06 13.69
C VAL A 73 -0.25 -2.87 14.55
N PHE A 74 -0.33 -1.67 13.99
CA PHE A 74 0.06 -0.43 14.64
C PHE A 74 -1.14 0.41 15.06
N SER A 75 -0.91 1.40 15.92
CA SER A 75 -1.87 2.48 16.13
C SER A 75 -2.05 3.27 14.82
N PRO A 76 -3.29 3.63 14.44
CA PRO A 76 -3.53 4.44 13.26
C PRO A 76 -3.00 5.87 13.47
N GLY A 77 -2.73 6.56 12.35
CA GLY A 77 -2.43 7.99 12.32
C GLY A 77 -0.97 8.35 12.04
N GLU A 78 -0.77 9.62 11.66
CA GLU A 78 0.50 10.17 11.16
C GLU A 78 1.66 10.05 12.17
N ALA A 79 1.37 9.97 13.47
CA ALA A 79 2.36 9.80 14.52
C ALA A 79 3.17 8.50 14.37
N LEU A 80 2.66 7.50 13.63
CA LEU A 80 3.39 6.28 13.31
C LEU A 80 4.67 6.55 12.50
N LYS A 81 4.65 7.57 11.63
CA LYS A 81 5.73 7.92 10.71
C LYS A 81 6.88 8.61 11.45
N ASN A 82 7.60 7.84 12.27
CA ASN A 82 8.77 8.29 13.01
C ASN A 82 9.86 7.19 13.06
N HIS A 83 11.08 7.58 13.44
CA HIS A 83 12.24 6.68 13.47
C HIS A 83 12.12 5.58 14.54
N GLN A 84 11.51 5.86 15.70
CA GLN A 84 11.37 4.84 16.75
C GLN A 84 10.46 3.70 16.30
N SER A 85 9.31 4.02 15.69
CA SER A 85 8.40 3.04 15.10
C SER A 85 9.07 2.26 13.98
N LEU A 86 9.82 2.94 13.11
CA LEU A 86 10.53 2.32 11.99
C LEU A 86 11.56 1.29 12.49
N PHE A 87 12.42 1.67 13.43
CA PHE A 87 13.43 0.75 13.96
C PHE A 87 12.81 -0.42 14.72
N LYS A 88 11.70 -0.19 15.44
CA LYS A 88 10.92 -1.26 16.05
C LYS A 88 10.37 -2.24 15.01
N LEU A 89 9.85 -1.73 13.89
CA LEU A 89 9.39 -2.58 12.79
C LEU A 89 10.54 -3.41 12.21
N LEU A 90 11.67 -2.79 11.88
CA LEU A 90 12.85 -3.49 11.35
C LEU A 90 13.36 -4.58 12.29
N GLN A 91 13.49 -4.30 13.60
CA GLN A 91 13.87 -5.31 14.59
C GLN A 91 12.86 -6.46 14.65
N THR A 92 11.57 -6.14 14.53
CA THR A 92 10.52 -7.17 14.51
C THR A 92 10.62 -8.02 13.25
N MET A 93 10.88 -7.41 12.08
CA MET A 93 11.10 -8.12 10.82
C MET A 93 12.24 -9.15 10.94
N VAL A 94 13.39 -8.76 11.50
CA VAL A 94 14.51 -9.68 11.77
C VAL A 94 14.07 -10.82 12.70
N LYS A 95 13.48 -10.48 13.86
CA LYS A 95 13.02 -11.48 14.85
C LYS A 95 11.98 -12.45 14.30
N ARG A 96 11.22 -12.04 13.28
CA ARG A 96 10.18 -12.84 12.64
C ARG A 96 10.71 -13.67 11.45
N GLY A 97 12.00 -13.57 11.16
CA GLY A 97 12.70 -14.38 10.16
C GLY A 97 12.57 -13.85 8.73
N LEU A 98 12.37 -12.55 8.53
CA LEU A 98 12.38 -11.98 7.19
C LEU A 98 13.79 -12.03 6.62
N THR A 99 13.90 -12.48 5.38
CA THR A 99 15.12 -12.47 4.57
C THR A 99 14.99 -11.43 3.45
N ARG A 100 16.04 -11.26 2.64
CA ARG A 100 16.02 -10.39 1.46
C ARG A 100 14.97 -10.81 0.43
N ASP A 101 14.63 -12.10 0.40
CA ASP A 101 13.66 -12.68 -0.52
C ASP A 101 12.23 -12.67 0.06
N SER A 102 12.04 -12.09 1.24
CA SER A 102 10.71 -11.86 1.81
C SER A 102 10.04 -10.64 1.16
N ALA A 103 8.73 -10.52 1.35
CA ALA A 103 7.99 -9.34 0.90
C ALA A 103 7.19 -8.68 2.03
N VAL A 104 7.14 -7.36 1.99
CA VAL A 104 6.32 -6.52 2.87
C VAL A 104 5.06 -6.11 2.12
N ILE A 105 3.91 -6.33 2.75
CA ILE A 105 2.62 -5.80 2.28
C ILE A 105 2.24 -4.62 3.16
N GLY A 106 2.15 -3.43 2.57
CA GLY A 106 1.53 -2.26 3.20
C GLY A 106 0.02 -2.31 2.99
N LEU A 107 -0.74 -2.75 4.00
CA LEU A 107 -2.20 -2.81 3.97
C LEU A 107 -2.77 -1.66 4.78
N GLY A 108 -3.15 -0.56 4.12
CA GLY A 108 -3.68 0.62 4.82
C GLY A 108 -3.79 1.86 3.95
N GLY A 109 -3.95 3.02 4.58
CA GLY A 109 -3.87 4.32 3.89
C GLY A 109 -2.44 4.75 3.60
N GLY A 110 -2.27 6.01 3.18
CA GLY A 110 -0.96 6.57 2.79
C GLY A 110 0.09 6.47 3.90
N VAL A 111 -0.33 6.62 5.17
CA VAL A 111 0.56 6.47 6.34
C VAL A 111 1.22 5.09 6.39
N ILE A 112 0.43 4.03 6.24
CA ILE A 112 0.93 2.65 6.25
C ILE A 112 1.75 2.38 4.99
N GLY A 113 1.31 2.89 3.83
CA GLY A 113 2.03 2.78 2.57
C GLY A 113 3.45 3.33 2.66
N ASP A 114 3.59 4.60 3.04
CA ASP A 114 4.90 5.26 3.20
C ASP A 114 5.77 4.56 4.24
N PHE A 115 5.19 4.26 5.40
CA PHE A 115 5.93 3.69 6.53
C PHE A 115 6.46 2.30 6.22
N SER A 116 5.61 1.43 5.67
CA SER A 116 5.98 0.04 5.34
C SER A 116 6.85 -0.04 4.09
N GLY A 117 6.61 0.81 3.09
CA GLY A 117 7.45 0.92 1.91
C GLY A 117 8.85 1.41 2.25
N PHE A 118 8.98 2.39 3.15
CA PHE A 118 10.29 2.85 3.57
C PHE A 118 11.03 1.76 4.35
N ALA A 119 10.35 1.05 5.25
CA ALA A 119 10.92 -0.11 5.93
C ALA A 119 11.41 -1.18 4.94
N ALA A 120 10.63 -1.51 3.92
CA ALA A 120 11.01 -2.47 2.88
C ALA A 120 12.22 -2.01 2.06
N SER A 121 12.31 -0.72 1.76
CA SER A 121 13.42 -0.16 0.97
C SER A 121 14.79 -0.24 1.67
N ILE A 122 14.81 -0.17 3.01
CA ILE A 122 16.05 -0.16 3.80
C ILE A 122 16.36 -1.50 4.45
N TYR A 123 15.34 -2.35 4.65
CA TYR A 123 15.54 -3.69 5.22
C TYR A 123 16.41 -4.54 4.30
N MET A 124 17.57 -4.98 4.80
CA MET A 124 18.58 -5.70 3.99
C MET A 124 18.96 -4.98 2.68
N ARG A 125 18.86 -3.64 2.65
CA ARG A 125 19.06 -2.78 1.46
C ARG A 125 18.03 -2.99 0.34
N GLY A 126 16.85 -3.50 0.69
CA GLY A 126 15.72 -3.70 -0.21
C GLY A 126 15.19 -5.13 -0.14
N CYS A 127 13.88 -5.25 0.09
CA CYS A 127 13.11 -6.48 -0.06
C CYS A 127 11.77 -6.18 -0.74
N GLY A 128 11.10 -7.19 -1.29
CA GLY A 128 9.85 -6.99 -2.05
C GLY A 128 8.83 -6.15 -1.30
N PHE A 129 8.18 -5.22 -2.00
CA PHE A 129 7.14 -4.35 -1.43
C PHE A 129 5.88 -4.40 -2.28
N ILE A 130 4.73 -4.60 -1.65
CA ILE A 130 3.41 -4.58 -2.29
C ILE A 130 2.55 -3.59 -1.53
N GLN A 131 1.83 -2.76 -2.28
CA GLN A 131 0.94 -1.76 -1.70
C GLN A 131 -0.51 -2.18 -1.89
N ILE A 132 -1.29 -2.17 -0.81
CA ILE A 132 -2.73 -2.39 -0.83
C ILE A 132 -3.40 -1.17 -0.19
N PRO A 133 -3.60 -0.08 -0.97
CA PRO A 133 -4.20 1.15 -0.48
C PRO A 133 -5.69 0.96 -0.16
N THR A 134 -6.11 1.41 1.03
CA THR A 134 -7.48 1.26 1.55
C THR A 134 -8.21 2.57 1.82
N THR A 135 -7.57 3.69 1.47
CA THR A 135 -8.17 5.04 1.49
C THR A 135 -8.21 5.56 0.08
N LEU A 136 -9.26 6.30 -0.30
CA LEU A 136 -9.36 6.88 -1.65
C LEU A 136 -8.14 7.75 -1.98
N LEU A 137 -7.70 8.58 -1.03
CA LEU A 137 -6.48 9.40 -1.17
C LEU A 137 -5.25 8.57 -1.57
N ALA A 138 -4.98 7.48 -0.84
CA ALA A 138 -3.85 6.61 -1.17
C ALA A 138 -4.01 5.84 -2.48
N GLN A 139 -5.25 5.58 -2.93
CA GLN A 139 -5.52 4.91 -4.20
C GLN A 139 -5.22 5.81 -5.40
N VAL A 140 -5.41 7.13 -5.26
CA VAL A 140 -5.26 8.09 -6.37
C VAL A 140 -3.97 8.92 -6.32
N ASP A 141 -3.29 9.00 -5.17
CA ASP A 141 -2.06 9.77 -4.99
C ASP A 141 -0.88 8.86 -4.61
N SER A 142 -0.98 8.15 -3.48
CA SER A 142 0.14 7.37 -2.93
C SER A 142 0.46 6.08 -3.70
N SER A 143 -0.38 5.68 -4.65
CA SER A 143 -0.20 4.48 -5.48
C SER A 143 0.81 4.67 -6.62
N VAL A 144 1.18 5.92 -6.92
CA VAL A 144 2.07 6.28 -8.03
C VAL A 144 3.23 7.15 -7.54
N GLY A 145 4.45 6.87 -8.02
CA GLY A 145 5.64 7.69 -7.81
C GLY A 145 6.66 7.16 -6.80
N GLY A 146 6.36 6.07 -6.09
CA GLY A 146 7.34 5.33 -5.27
C GLY A 146 7.95 6.11 -4.10
N LYS A 147 7.39 7.27 -3.75
CA LYS A 147 7.85 8.07 -2.60
C LYS A 147 7.40 7.38 -1.33
N VAL A 148 8.34 6.95 -0.50
CA VAL A 148 8.08 6.31 0.79
C VAL A 148 8.92 6.98 1.86
N GLY A 149 8.41 7.09 3.09
CA GLY A 149 9.18 7.79 4.13
C GLY A 149 8.52 7.93 5.49
N ILE A 150 9.22 8.64 6.36
CA ILE A 150 8.82 9.00 7.72
C ILE A 150 9.01 10.50 7.95
N ASN A 151 8.46 10.99 9.06
CA ASN A 151 8.59 12.37 9.48
C ASN A 151 9.76 12.54 10.45
N LEU A 152 10.38 13.71 10.40
CA LEU A 152 11.24 14.22 11.45
C LEU A 152 10.47 15.22 12.31
N LYS A 153 11.00 15.54 13.50
CA LYS A 153 10.47 16.65 14.30
C LYS A 153 10.50 17.98 13.51
N ALA A 154 11.48 18.14 12.62
CA ALA A 154 11.65 19.31 11.77
C ALA A 154 10.64 19.41 10.61
N GLY A 155 9.96 18.33 10.25
CA GLY A 155 9.00 18.36 9.14
C GLY A 155 8.57 16.98 8.63
N LYS A 156 7.51 17.00 7.82
CA LYS A 156 6.91 15.79 7.24
C LYS A 156 7.68 15.30 6.02
N ASN A 157 7.74 13.99 5.84
CA ASN A 157 8.31 13.30 4.67
C ASN A 157 9.75 13.71 4.31
N LEU A 158 10.53 14.18 5.29
CA LEU A 158 11.91 14.64 5.07
C LEU A 158 12.93 13.50 4.98
N VAL A 159 12.57 12.29 5.44
CA VAL A 159 13.43 11.11 5.39
C VAL A 159 12.68 9.99 4.72
N GLY A 160 13.25 9.46 3.64
CA GLY A 160 12.59 8.48 2.81
C GLY A 160 13.47 7.96 1.69
N SER A 161 12.85 7.24 0.76
CA SER A 161 13.46 6.73 -0.46
C SER A 161 12.46 6.78 -1.61
N PHE A 162 12.99 6.67 -2.84
CA PHE A 162 12.20 6.29 -3.99
C PHE A 162 12.27 4.77 -4.12
N TYR A 163 11.18 4.09 -3.82
CA TYR A 163 11.08 2.63 -3.82
C TYR A 163 9.74 2.19 -4.42
N ASN A 164 9.80 1.68 -5.65
CA ASN A 164 8.61 1.21 -6.35
C ASN A 164 8.12 -0.11 -5.76
N PRO A 165 6.79 -0.30 -5.63
CA PRO A 165 6.23 -1.59 -5.29
C PRO A 165 6.39 -2.56 -6.47
N VAL A 166 6.32 -3.86 -6.18
CA VAL A 166 6.19 -4.92 -7.19
C VAL A 166 4.87 -4.77 -7.94
N PHE A 167 3.80 -4.49 -7.21
CA PHE A 167 2.53 -4.03 -7.75
C PHE A 167 1.70 -3.31 -6.67
N VAL A 168 0.67 -2.60 -7.12
CA VAL A 168 -0.36 -2.02 -6.26
C VAL A 168 -1.68 -2.76 -6.50
N LEU A 169 -2.38 -3.14 -5.43
CA LEU A 169 -3.71 -3.76 -5.49
C LEU A 169 -4.77 -2.81 -4.90
N SER A 170 -5.44 -2.07 -5.77
CA SER A 170 -6.45 -1.06 -5.43
C SER A 170 -7.87 -1.63 -5.53
N ASP A 171 -8.39 -2.14 -4.40
CA ASP A 171 -9.76 -2.65 -4.32
C ASP A 171 -10.72 -1.58 -3.80
N ILE A 172 -11.64 -1.11 -4.64
CA ILE A 172 -12.61 -0.06 -4.27
C ILE A 172 -13.59 -0.53 -3.18
N SER A 173 -13.76 -1.84 -2.96
CA SER A 173 -14.60 -2.36 -1.87
C SER A 173 -14.03 -2.03 -0.50
N THR A 174 -12.76 -1.66 -0.42
CA THR A 174 -12.14 -1.20 0.83
C THR A 174 -12.71 0.14 1.30
N LEU A 175 -13.20 0.95 0.35
CA LEU A 175 -13.77 2.27 0.62
C LEU A 175 -15.12 2.20 1.36
N HIS A 176 -15.84 1.07 1.33
CA HIS A 176 -17.11 0.89 2.05
C HIS A 176 -16.96 0.99 3.58
N THR A 177 -15.76 0.78 4.12
CA THR A 177 -15.49 0.91 5.57
C THR A 177 -14.79 2.22 5.91
N LEU A 178 -14.53 3.06 4.91
CA LEU A 178 -13.82 4.31 5.09
C LEU A 178 -14.79 5.41 5.55
N GLU A 179 -14.36 6.18 6.54
CA GLU A 179 -15.12 7.32 7.04
C GLU A 179 -15.38 8.33 5.92
N ALA A 180 -16.59 8.91 5.88
CA ALA A 180 -17.01 9.82 4.81
C ALA A 180 -16.05 11.01 4.63
N ARG A 181 -15.48 11.52 5.72
CA ARG A 181 -14.48 12.59 5.69
C ARG A 181 -13.23 12.20 4.88
N GLU A 182 -12.76 10.97 5.01
CA GLU A 182 -11.57 10.49 4.31
C GLU A 182 -11.85 10.21 2.83
N ILE A 183 -13.11 9.88 2.47
CA ILE A 183 -13.56 9.86 1.08
C ILE A 183 -13.49 11.26 0.48
N ILE A 184 -13.99 12.29 1.18
CA ILE A 184 -13.92 13.69 0.73
C ILE A 184 -12.46 14.12 0.52
N CYS A 185 -11.55 13.75 1.40
CA CYS A 185 -10.12 14.03 1.23
C CYS A 185 -9.54 13.42 -0.06
N GLY A 186 -9.94 12.19 -0.40
CA GLY A 186 -9.52 11.57 -1.67
C GLY A 186 -10.14 12.25 -2.89
N LEU A 187 -11.43 12.61 -2.82
CA LEU A 187 -12.12 13.32 -3.91
C LEU A 187 -11.47 14.68 -4.20
N ALA A 188 -11.00 15.40 -3.17
CA ALA A 188 -10.29 16.65 -3.35
C ALA A 188 -9.02 16.49 -4.22
N GLU A 189 -8.28 15.39 -4.07
CA GLU A 189 -7.11 15.12 -4.91
C GLU A 189 -7.47 14.74 -6.35
N ILE A 190 -8.61 14.09 -6.56
CA ILE A 190 -9.13 13.80 -7.91
C ILE A 190 -9.53 15.11 -8.60
N ILE A 191 -10.27 15.99 -7.91
CA ILE A 191 -10.63 17.32 -8.40
C ILE A 191 -9.37 18.13 -8.75
N LYS A 192 -8.37 18.14 -7.86
CA LYS A 192 -7.08 18.79 -8.11
C LYS A 192 -6.46 18.28 -9.41
N SER A 193 -6.42 16.96 -9.59
CA SER A 193 -5.85 16.33 -10.79
C SER A 193 -6.61 16.73 -12.07
N GLY A 194 -7.93 16.81 -12.02
CA GLY A 194 -8.74 17.35 -13.12
C GLY A 194 -8.38 18.80 -13.44
N LEU A 195 -8.37 19.68 -12.43
CA LEU A 195 -8.08 21.11 -12.61
C LEU A 195 -6.69 21.40 -13.19
N ILE A 196 -5.66 20.63 -12.82
CA ILE A 196 -4.28 20.91 -13.24
C ILE A 196 -3.85 20.16 -14.50
N PHE A 197 -4.57 19.10 -14.90
CA PHE A 197 -4.07 18.19 -15.95
C PHE A 197 -5.13 17.72 -16.95
N SER A 198 -6.38 17.50 -16.58
CA SER A 198 -7.41 16.99 -17.50
C SER A 198 -8.77 17.64 -17.27
N LYS A 199 -9.18 18.45 -18.24
CA LYS A 199 -10.49 19.08 -18.25
C LYS A 199 -11.60 18.04 -18.28
N GLU A 200 -11.43 16.96 -19.04
CA GLU A 200 -12.38 15.85 -19.14
C GLU A 200 -12.60 15.20 -17.76
N LEU A 201 -11.52 14.88 -17.04
CA LEU A 201 -11.62 14.35 -15.68
C LEU A 201 -12.33 15.33 -14.73
N PHE A 202 -12.10 16.63 -14.88
CA PHE A 202 -12.79 17.64 -14.07
C PHE A 202 -14.29 17.68 -14.35
N GLU A 203 -14.69 17.59 -15.62
CA GLU A 203 -16.11 17.53 -16.03
C GLU A 203 -16.78 16.24 -15.52
N ASP A 204 -16.13 15.08 -15.67
CA ASP A 204 -16.63 13.79 -15.15
C ASP A 204 -16.91 13.85 -13.64
N VAL A 205 -16.00 14.46 -12.88
CA VAL A 205 -16.15 14.61 -11.43
C VAL A 205 -17.28 15.58 -11.08
N LEU A 206 -17.45 16.67 -11.83
CA LEU A 206 -18.54 17.62 -11.60
C LEU A 206 -19.91 16.97 -11.83
N ASP A 207 -20.03 16.18 -12.89
CA ASP A 207 -21.29 15.51 -13.22
C ASP A 207 -21.63 14.45 -12.17
N PHE A 208 -20.64 13.72 -11.65
CA PHE A 208 -20.84 12.80 -10.52
C PHE A 208 -21.46 13.44 -9.26
N PHE A 209 -21.19 14.73 -9.00
CA PHE A 209 -21.77 15.43 -7.84
C PHE A 209 -23.12 16.12 -8.13
N ARG A 210 -23.53 16.19 -9.40
CA ARG A 210 -24.80 16.79 -9.81
C ARG A 210 -25.96 15.80 -9.77
N ASP A 211 -25.67 14.52 -9.94
CA ASP A 211 -26.59 13.39 -9.80
C ASP A 211 -26.76 12.94 -8.34
#